data_AF-A0A844T948-F1
#
_entry.id   AF-A0A844T948-F1
#
_cell.length_a   1.000
_cell.length_b   1.000
_cell.length_c   1.000
_cell.angle_alpha   90.00
_cell.angle_beta   90.00
_cell.angle_gamma   90.00
#
_symmetry.space_group_name_H-M   'P 1'
#
loop_
_entity.id
_entity.type
_entity.pdbx_description
1 polymer ?
#
loop_
_entity_poly.entity_id
_entity_poly.type
_entity_poly.pdbx_seq_one_letter_code
_entity_poly.pdbx_strand_id
1 'polypeptide(L)'
;MSAGPLTVVEMLTWRLQVVQEMSAVQSRNLLNCQLSGGAEFEIQGIEQEIATSGGSHELAKALADARERLQKANTGMAECDAQCAALEQRLEELDRRIAAGK
;
A
#
# COMPACT_ATOMS: atom_id res chain seq x y z
N MET A 1 -20.80 25.66 13.07
CA MET A 1 -20.70 26.54 11.89
C MET A 1 -21.06 25.70 10.67
N SER A 2 -22.24 25.92 10.09
CA SER A 2 -22.66 25.18 8.88
C SER A 2 -21.87 25.73 7.71
N ALA A 3 -20.89 24.98 7.21
CA ALA A 3 -20.28 25.30 5.93
C ALA A 3 -21.39 25.30 4.87
N GLY A 4 -21.49 26.38 4.09
CA GLY A 4 -22.39 26.42 2.94
C GLY A 4 -22.05 25.32 1.93
N PRO A 5 -22.94 25.05 0.97
CA PRO A 5 -22.64 24.09 -0.10
C PRO A 5 -21.35 24.49 -0.82
N LEU A 6 -20.46 23.52 -1.03
CA LEU A 6 -19.21 23.73 -1.73
C LEU A 6 -19.51 24.15 -3.17
N THR A 7 -18.74 25.10 -3.69
CA THR A 7 -18.77 25.43 -5.10
C THR A 7 -18.23 24.26 -5.93
N VAL A 8 -18.64 24.18 -7.20
CA VAL A 8 -18.12 23.17 -8.13
C VAL A 8 -16.59 23.23 -8.25
N VAL A 9 -16.02 24.43 -8.20
CA VAL A 9 -14.56 24.62 -8.25
C VAL A 9 -13.89 24.01 -7.01
N GLU A 10 -14.41 24.24 -5.81
CA GLU A 10 -13.88 23.65 -4.58
C GLU A 10 -13.99 22.12 -4.59
N MET A 11 -15.10 21.57 -5.09
CA MET A 11 -15.27 20.13 -5.23
C MET A 11 -14.26 19.53 -6.22
N LEU A 12 -13.98 20.20 -7.34
CA LEU A 12 -12.95 19.78 -8.29
C LEU A 12 -11.54 19.84 -7.68
N THR A 13 -11.26 20.86 -6.85
CA THR A 13 -10.00 20.93 -6.09
C THR A 13 -9.87 19.74 -5.14
N TRP A 14 -10.93 19.40 -4.40
CA TRP A 14 -10.92 18.24 -3.50
C TRP A 14 -10.78 16.93 -4.26
N ARG A 15 -11.44 16.80 -5.42
CA ARG A 15 -11.29 15.65 -6.31
C ARG A 15 -9.84 15.45 -6.73
N LEU A 16 -9.16 16.52 -7.15
CA LEU A 16 -7.74 16.49 -7.51
C LEU A 16 -6.87 16.06 -6.33
N GLN A 17 -7.16 16.57 -5.13
CA GLN A 17 -6.43 16.18 -3.92
C GLN A 17 -6.59 14.68 -3.61
N VAL A 18 -7.81 14.14 -3.72
CA VAL A 18 -8.05 12.70 -3.52
C VAL A 18 -7.27 11.87 -4.54
N VAL A 19 -7.23 12.27 -5.80
CA VAL A 19 -6.43 11.59 -6.84
C VAL A 19 -4.93 11.63 -6.52
N GLN A 20 -4.41 12.76 -6.00
CA GLN A 20 -3.03 12.87 -5.57
C GLN A 20 -2.71 11.95 -4.37
N GLU A 21 -3.62 11.90 -3.38
CA GLU A 21 -3.52 10.98 -2.24
C GLU A 21 -3.52 9.52 -2.72
N MET A 22 -4.39 9.15 -3.66
CA MET A 22 -4.43 7.80 -4.25
C MET A 22 -3.11 7.46 -4.93
N SER A 23 -2.55 8.38 -5.73
CA SER A 23 -1.26 8.17 -6.39
C SER A 23 -0.13 7.94 -5.39
N ALA A 24 -0.13 8.66 -4.26
CA ALA A 24 0.86 8.47 -3.20
C ALA A 24 0.72 7.09 -2.53
N VAL A 25 -0.52 6.67 -2.23
CA VAL A 25 -0.80 5.35 -1.65
C VAL A 25 -0.40 4.23 -2.61
N GLN A 26 -0.73 4.35 -3.90
CA GLN A 26 -0.34 3.37 -4.92
C GLN A 26 1.17 3.27 -5.09
N SER A 27 1.89 4.39 -5.07
CA SER A 27 3.37 4.40 -5.10
C SER A 27 3.95 3.66 -3.90
N ARG A 28 3.42 3.88 -2.70
CA ARG A 28 3.82 3.13 -1.50
C ARG A 28 3.47 1.65 -1.61
N ASN A 29 2.33 1.30 -2.21
CA ASN A 29 1.96 -0.10 -2.43
C ASN A 29 2.96 -0.80 -3.37
N LEU A 30 3.37 -0.13 -4.46
CA LEU A 30 4.40 -0.63 -5.36
C LEU A 30 5.74 -0.86 -4.65
N LEU A 31 6.14 0.04 -3.74
CA LEU A 31 7.32 -0.17 -2.91
C LEU A 31 7.18 -1.42 -2.03
N ASN A 32 6.02 -1.61 -1.38
CA ASN A 32 5.79 -2.81 -0.57
C ASN A 32 5.81 -4.09 -1.40
N CYS A 33 5.27 -4.08 -2.63
CA CYS A 33 5.38 -5.20 -3.56
C CYS A 33 6.84 -5.54 -3.90
N GLN A 34 7.67 -4.53 -4.16
CA GLN A 34 9.10 -4.71 -4.42
C GLN A 34 9.84 -5.29 -3.21
N LEU A 35 9.54 -4.80 -2.00
CA LEU A 35 10.11 -5.31 -0.76
C LEU A 35 9.67 -6.76 -0.48
N SER A 36 8.40 -7.09 -0.73
CA SER A 36 7.86 -8.45 -0.61
C SER A 36 8.61 -9.40 -1.54
N GLY A 37 8.70 -9.07 -2.82
CA GLY A 37 9.41 -9.89 -3.80
C GLY A 37 10.89 -10.07 -3.44
N GLY A 38 11.57 -9.00 -3.00
CA GLY A 38 12.96 -9.09 -2.53
C GLY A 38 13.13 -10.05 -1.33
N ALA A 39 12.22 -9.98 -0.36
CA ALA A 39 12.23 -10.87 0.80
C ALA A 39 11.93 -12.33 0.42
N GLU A 40 11.01 -12.57 -0.52
CA GLU A 40 10.72 -13.92 -1.03
C GLU A 40 11.93 -14.55 -1.72
N PHE A 41 12.63 -13.80 -2.57
CA PHE A 41 13.86 -14.26 -3.22
C PHE A 41 14.95 -14.60 -2.18
N GLU A 42 15.10 -13.76 -1.15
CA GLU A 42 16.08 -13.99 -0.08
C GLU A 42 15.74 -15.25 0.73
N ILE A 43 14.46 -15.43 1.09
CA ILE A 43 13.97 -16.64 1.78
C ILE A 43 14.32 -17.89 0.96
N GLN A 44 14.00 -17.90 -0.33
CA GLN A 44 14.31 -19.03 -1.21
C GLN A 44 15.82 -19.31 -1.30
N GLY A 45 16.65 -18.26 -1.37
CA GLY A 45 18.10 -18.39 -1.36
C GLY A 45 18.62 -19.03 -0.06
N ILE A 46 18.14 -18.57 1.09
CA ILE A 46 18.53 -19.11 2.40
C ILE A 46 18.03 -20.55 2.57
N GLU A 47 16.80 -20.86 2.15
CA GLU A 47 16.24 -22.21 2.22
C GLU A 47 17.04 -23.20 1.33
N GLN A 48 17.48 -22.75 0.15
CA GLN A 48 18.35 -23.54 -0.72
C GLN A 48 19.75 -23.75 -0.12
N GLU A 49 20.32 -22.72 0.53
CA GLU A 49 21.59 -22.85 1.24
C GLU A 49 21.48 -23.85 2.39
N ILE A 50 20.46 -23.73 3.24
CA ILE A 50 20.18 -24.69 4.32
C ILE A 50 20.05 -26.12 3.77
N ALA A 51 19.38 -26.31 2.63
CA ALA A 51 19.23 -27.63 2.02
C ALA A 51 20.56 -28.19 1.49
N THR A 52 21.52 -27.33 1.12
CA THR A 52 22.79 -27.71 0.49
C THR A 52 23.92 -27.88 1.51
N SER A 53 24.05 -26.96 2.47
CA SER A 53 25.15 -26.93 3.45
C SER A 53 24.71 -27.36 4.86
N GLY A 54 23.41 -27.58 5.08
CA GLY A 54 22.82 -27.82 6.39
C GLY A 54 22.43 -26.52 7.12
N GLY A 55 21.63 -26.65 8.17
CA GLY A 55 21.21 -25.50 8.96
C GLY A 55 22.30 -25.01 9.90
N SER A 56 22.58 -23.70 9.87
CA SER A 56 23.34 -23.01 10.91
C SER A 56 22.44 -22.05 11.71
N HIS A 57 22.92 -21.59 12.86
CA HIS A 57 22.19 -20.60 13.66
C HIS A 57 22.07 -19.27 12.90
N GLU A 58 23.12 -18.90 12.16
CA GLU A 58 23.17 -17.70 11.33
C GLU A 58 22.13 -17.76 10.21
N LEU A 59 22.00 -18.90 9.52
CA LEU A 59 21.00 -19.11 8.47
C LEU A 59 19.58 -19.09 9.03
N ALA A 60 19.36 -19.72 10.19
CA ALA A 60 18.07 -19.69 10.86
C ALA A 60 17.65 -18.26 11.25
N LYS A 61 18.60 -17.45 11.73
CA LYS A 61 18.36 -16.04 12.04
C LYS A 61 18.08 -15.23 10.77
N ALA A 62 18.90 -15.37 9.73
CA ALA A 62 18.70 -14.66 8.47
C ALA A 62 17.32 -14.98 7.86
N LEU A 63 16.90 -16.25 7.94
CA LEU A 63 15.57 -16.68 7.49
C LEU A 63 14.44 -16.03 8.29
N ALA A 64 14.59 -15.93 9.62
CA ALA A 64 13.61 -15.27 10.48
C ALA A 64 13.51 -13.77 10.15
N ASP A 65 14.66 -13.09 9.98
CA ASP A 65 14.72 -11.66 9.64
C ASP A 65 14.13 -11.38 8.24
N ALA A 66 14.34 -12.27 7.27
CA ALA A 66 13.73 -12.18 5.94
C ALA A 66 12.21 -12.39 5.99
N ARG A 67 11.72 -13.37 6.78
CA ARG A 67 10.29 -13.59 7.00
C ARG A 67 9.62 -12.42 7.71
N GLU A 68 10.29 -11.77 8.66
CA GLU A 68 9.76 -10.56 9.30
C GLU A 68 9.62 -9.40 8.31
N ARG A 69 10.61 -9.20 7.44
CA ARG A 69 10.53 -8.19 6.36
C ARG A 69 9.39 -8.48 5.39
N LEU A 70 9.22 -9.75 4.98
CA LEU A 70 8.10 -10.17 4.14
C LEU A 70 6.76 -9.87 4.81
N GLN A 71 6.61 -10.21 6.09
CA GLN A 71 5.38 -9.93 6.84
C GLN A 71 5.10 -8.42 6.92
N LYS A 72 6.13 -7.61 7.19
CA LYS A 72 6.00 -6.14 7.22
C LYS A 72 5.56 -5.58 5.87
N ALA A 73 6.14 -6.04 4.78
CA ALA A 73 5.77 -5.62 3.43
C ALA A 73 4.30 -5.98 3.13
N ASN A 74 3.88 -7.22 3.44
CA ASN A 74 2.51 -7.67 3.24
C ASN A 74 1.48 -6.89 4.07
N THR A 75 1.79 -6.59 5.34
CA THR A 75 0.94 -5.72 6.16
C THR A 75 0.83 -4.32 5.54
N GLY A 76 1.95 -3.76 5.08
CA GLY A 76 1.98 -2.47 4.39
C GLY A 76 1.16 -2.46 3.10
N MET A 77 1.12 -3.56 2.35
CA MET A 77 0.25 -3.70 1.17
C MET A 77 -1.22 -3.66 1.55
N ALA A 78 -1.62 -4.46 2.54
CA ALA A 78 -3.01 -4.50 3.02
C ALA A 78 -3.49 -3.12 3.53
N GLU A 79 -2.61 -2.37 4.20
CA GLU A 79 -2.90 -0.99 4.62
C GLU A 79 -3.07 -0.04 3.42
N CYS A 80 -2.25 -0.19 2.37
CA CYS A 80 -2.40 0.59 1.15
C CYS A 80 -3.71 0.28 0.43
N ASP A 81 -4.06 -1.00 0.30
CA ASP A 81 -5.30 -1.43 -0.35
C ASP A 81 -6.53 -0.89 0.39
N ALA A 82 -6.54 -0.93 1.72
CA ALA A 82 -7.61 -0.35 2.53
C ALA A 82 -7.71 1.17 2.36
N GLN A 83 -6.58 1.88 2.29
CA GLN A 83 -6.55 3.33 2.04
C GLN A 83 -7.02 3.68 0.63
N CYS A 84 -6.62 2.91 -0.40
CA CYS A 84 -7.11 3.08 -1.76
C CYS A 84 -8.62 2.91 -1.84
N ALA A 85 -9.18 1.85 -1.24
CA ALA A 85 -10.63 1.61 -1.23
C ALA A 85 -11.40 2.77 -0.57
N ALA A 86 -10.88 3.33 0.53
CA ALA A 86 -11.49 4.48 1.19
C ALA A 86 -11.44 5.75 0.32
N LEU A 87 -10.33 5.99 -0.37
CA LEU A 87 -10.17 7.12 -1.28
C LEU A 87 -11.04 6.99 -2.53
N GLU A 88 -11.21 5.78 -3.07
CA GLU A 88 -12.12 5.49 -4.18
C GLU A 88 -13.57 5.84 -3.80
N GLN A 89 -14.05 5.40 -2.64
CA GLN A 89 -15.39 5.76 -2.16
C GLN A 89 -15.56 7.27 -2.01
N ARG A 90 -14.53 7.98 -1.51
CA ARG A 90 -14.55 9.44 -1.39
C ARG A 90 -14.59 10.12 -2.75
N LEU A 91 -13.84 9.60 -3.72
CA LEU A 91 -13.81 10.09 -5.09
C LEU A 91 -15.18 9.92 -5.76
N GLU A 92 -15.80 8.74 -5.61
CA GLU A 92 -17.15 8.46 -6.14
C GLU A 92 -18.23 9.38 -5.55
N GLU A 93 -18.15 9.67 -4.24
CA GLU A 93 -19.07 10.64 -3.61
C GLU A 93 -18.87 12.05 -4.16
N LEU A 94 -17.63 12.51 -4.34
CA LEU A 94 -17.35 13.81 -4.95
C LEU A 94 -17.85 13.87 -6.39
N ASP A 95 -17.63 12.82 -7.17
CA ASP A 95 -18.08 12.74 -8.57
C ASP A 95 -19.61 12.78 -8.66
N ARG A 96 -20.32 12.10 -7.74
CA ARG A 96 -21.78 12.19 -7.65
C ARG A 96 -22.28 13.60 -7.30
N ARG A 97 -21.62 14.31 -6.37
CA ARG A 97 -21.99 15.68 -5.98
C ARG A 97 -21.75 16.68 -7.10
N ILE A 98 -20.59 16.60 -7.75
CA ILE A 98 -20.24 17.42 -8.91
C ILE A 98 -21.27 17.21 -10.04
N ALA A 99 -21.60 15.96 -10.35
CA ALA A 99 -22.59 15.65 -11.39
C ALA A 99 -24.01 16.16 -11.04
N ALA A 100 -24.36 16.17 -9.76
CA ALA A 100 -25.64 16.71 -9.28
C ALA A 100 -25.66 18.25 -9.18
N GLY A 101 -24.52 18.93 -9.35
CA GLY A 101 -24.39 20.37 -9.12
C GLY A 101 -24.67 20.80 -7.68
N LYS A 102 -24.42 19.90 -6.71
CA LYS A 102 -24.70 20.06 -5.28
C LYS A 102 -23.45 20.07 -4.43
#